data_AF-A0A3B0TQ65-F1
#
_entry.id   AF-A0A3B0TQ65-F1
#
_cell.length_a   1.000
_cell.length_b   1.000
_cell.length_c   1.000
_cell.angle_alpha   90.00
_cell.angle_beta   90.00
_cell.angle_gamma   90.00
#
_symmetry.space_group_name_H-M   'P 1'
#
loop_
_entity.id
_entity.type
_entity.pdbx_description
1 polymer ?
#
loop_
_entity_poly.entity_id
_entity_poly.type
_entity_poly.pdbx_seq_one_letter_code
_entity_poly.pdbx_strand_id
1 'polypeptide(L)' 'MKFFVDTAEVDDIRELQATGLLDGVTTNPSL' A
#
# COMPACT_ATOMS: atom_id res chain seq x y z
N MET A 1 -5.55 -14.69 -4.22
CA MET A 1 -6.04 -13.72 -3.22
C MET A 1 -5.26 -12.44 -3.45
N LYS A 2 -5.90 -11.25 -3.36
CA LYS A 2 -5.20 -9.98 -3.54
C LYS A 2 -4.93 -9.31 -2.19
N PHE A 3 -3.80 -8.63 -2.03
CA PHE A 3 -3.41 -7.90 -0.85
C PHE A 3 -3.34 -6.39 -1.12
N PHE A 4 -4.03 -5.63 -0.29
CA PHE A 4 -4.09 -4.18 -0.38
C PHE A 4 -3.58 -3.57 0.92
N VAL A 5 -2.88 -2.44 0.82
CA VAL A 5 -2.50 -1.62 1.97
C VAL A 5 -3.36 -0.36 2.02
N ASP A 6 -3.74 0.05 3.23
CA ASP A 6 -4.48 1.28 3.48
C ASP A 6 -3.55 2.34 4.10
N THR A 7 -2.91 3.15 3.26
CA THR A 7 -1.97 4.20 3.67
C THR A 7 -1.86 5.27 2.60
N ALA A 8 -1.52 6.50 2.99
CA ALA A 8 -1.11 7.56 2.07
C ALA A 8 0.42 7.79 2.08
N GLU A 9 1.16 7.08 2.95
CA GLU A 9 2.60 7.23 3.07
C GLU A 9 3.34 6.50 1.94
N VAL A 10 4.03 7.29 1.11
CA VAL A 10 4.67 6.80 -0.12
C VAL A 10 5.84 5.86 0.19
N ASP A 11 6.54 6.07 1.30
CA ASP A 11 7.67 5.24 1.69
C ASP A 11 7.20 3.84 2.12
N ASP A 12 6.10 3.73 2.88
CA ASP A 12 5.46 2.46 3.23
C ASP A 12 5.03 1.67 1.97
N ILE A 13 4.41 2.37 1.01
CA ILE A 13 3.99 1.75 -0.27
C ILE A 13 5.20 1.21 -1.02
N ARG A 14 6.33 1.94 -1.05
CA ARG A 14 7.55 1.51 -1.73
C ARG A 14 8.16 0.29 -1.07
N GLU A 15 8.23 0.25 0.25
CA GLU A 15 8.75 -0.89 1.00
C GLU A 15 7.88 -2.13 0.81
N LEU A 16 6.55 -1.99 0.89
CA LEU A 16 5.62 -3.09 0.66
C LEU A 16 5.63 -3.58 -0.78
N GLN A 17 5.75 -2.68 -1.76
CA GLN A 17 5.88 -3.07 -3.16
C GLN A 17 7.17 -3.90 -3.39
N ALA A 18 8.27 -3.57 -2.72
CA ALA A 18 9.52 -4.32 -2.82
C ALA A 18 9.41 -5.78 -2.33
N THR A 19 8.44 -6.10 -1.47
CA THR A 19 8.16 -7.48 -1.05
C THR A 19 7.55 -8.35 -2.15
N GLY A 20 7.00 -7.73 -3.21
CA GLY A 20 6.31 -8.43 -4.30
C GLY A 20 4.92 -8.96 -3.93
N LEU A 21 4.39 -8.62 -2.75
CA LEU A 21 3.08 -9.09 -2.28
C LEU A 21 1.96 -8.05 -2.42
N LEU A 22 2.27 -6.80 -2.81
CA LEU A 22 1.29 -5.71 -2.86
C LEU A 22 0.56 -5.65 -4.21
N ASP A 23 -0.77 -5.82 -4.20
CA ASP A 23 -1.61 -5.77 -5.41
C ASP A 23 -2.26 -4.39 -5.63
N GLY A 24 -2.30 -3.53 -4.61
CA GLY A 24 -2.88 -2.20 -4.70
C GLY A 24 -2.87 -1.42 -3.39
N VAL A 25 -3.27 -0.15 -3.47
CA VAL A 25 -3.34 0.78 -2.33
C VAL A 25 -4.76 1.35 -2.24
N THR A 26 -5.28 1.42 -1.03
CA THR A 26 -6.47 2.23 -0.70
C THR A 26 -6.07 3.41 0.16
N THR A 27 -6.83 4.49 0.06
CA THR A 27 -6.60 5.72 0.82
C THR A 27 -7.94 6.36 1.15
N ASN A 28 -7.93 7.31 2.07
CA ASN A 28 -9.07 8.15 2.40
C ASN A 28 -8.59 9.55 2.80
N PRO A 29 -9.46 10.58 2.85
CA PRO A 29 -9.05 11.96 3.12
C PRO A 29 -8.37 12.21 4.48
N SER A 30 -8.48 11.27 5.43
CA SER A 30 -7.87 11.39 6.75
C SER A 30 -6.50 10.70 6.86
N LEU A 31 -6.16 9.84 5.90
CA LEU A 31 -4.85 9.20 5.79
C LEU A 31 -3.88 10.08 5.02
#